data_AF-A0AAD5KUP5-F1
#
_entry.id   AF-A0AAD5KUP5-F1
#
_cell.length_a   1.000
_cell.length_b   1.000
_cell.length_c   1.000
_cell.angle_alpha   90.00
_cell.angle_beta   90.00
_cell.angle_gamma   90.00
#
_symmetry.space_group_name_H-M   'P 1'
#
loop_
_entity.id
_entity.type
_entity.pdbx_description
1 polymer ?
#
loop_
_entity_poly.entity_id
_entity_poly.type
_entity_poly.pdbx_seq_one_letter_code
_entity_poly.pdbx_strand_id
1 'polypeptide(L)'
;MKILLAGKIPGVFDALKSSAPSELAPLMEYMERNRIRGKFWTPDNWSCFNVLTRTNNDCEGMHHQWNKLAGGSNLKFYKMTMVLRKLAEEVSLTSTLLCHDKIRAHRKKDTQLKNSILFQLWARYQDNEENRTQKQEQEEEQEEEREEDVDSKQWVNVKKTDRIAVDGASQIITMLPDYTQWVDER
;
A
#
# COMPACT_ATOMS: atom_id res chain seq x y z
N MET A 1 9.15 -17.74 -8.66
CA MET A 1 8.14 -17.36 -7.64
C MET A 1 8.32 -15.87 -7.36
N LYS A 2 7.39 -15.01 -7.79
CA LYS A 2 7.43 -13.58 -7.46
C LYS A 2 6.94 -13.42 -6.03
N ILE A 3 7.78 -12.85 -5.17
CA ILE A 3 7.44 -12.57 -3.77
C ILE A 3 7.08 -11.09 -3.73
N LEU A 4 5.82 -10.78 -3.42
CA LEU A 4 5.25 -9.44 -3.56
C LEU A 4 5.17 -8.72 -2.20
N LEU A 5 5.36 -7.40 -2.22
CA LEU A 5 5.02 -6.53 -1.10
C LEU A 5 3.55 -6.74 -0.70
N ALA A 6 3.27 -6.78 0.60
CA ALA A 6 1.93 -7.07 1.12
C ALA A 6 0.85 -6.15 0.53
N GLY A 7 1.12 -4.84 0.44
CA GLY A 7 0.20 -3.86 -0.16
C GLY A 7 -0.08 -4.05 -1.65
N LYS A 8 0.80 -4.73 -2.41
CA LYS A 8 0.60 -4.99 -3.84
C LYS A 8 -0.18 -6.27 -4.12
N ILE A 9 -0.27 -7.16 -3.12
CA ILE A 9 -0.95 -8.46 -3.25
C ILE A 9 -2.43 -8.30 -3.62
N PRO A 10 -3.23 -7.41 -2.99
CA PRO A 10 -4.63 -7.21 -3.37
C PRO A 10 -4.81 -6.80 -4.84
N GLY A 11 -4.02 -5.85 -5.35
CA GLY A 11 -4.14 -5.39 -6.74
C GLY A 11 -3.79 -6.49 -7.75
N VAL A 12 -2.73 -7.27 -7.49
CA VAL A 12 -2.39 -8.43 -8.34
C VAL A 12 -3.46 -9.52 -8.25
N PHE A 13 -4.04 -9.72 -7.07
CA PHE A 13 -5.14 -10.67 -6.87
C PHE A 13 -6.39 -10.26 -7.65
N ASP A 14 -6.73 -8.97 -7.71
CA ASP A 14 -7.88 -8.49 -8.47
C ASP A 14 -7.70 -8.71 -9.98
N ALA A 15 -6.50 -8.42 -10.50
CA ALA A 15 -6.17 -8.73 -11.89
C ALA A 15 -6.27 -10.24 -12.15
N LEU A 16 -5.75 -11.08 -11.25
CA LEU A 16 -5.86 -12.54 -11.38
C LEU A 16 -7.32 -13.00 -11.37
N LYS A 17 -8.13 -12.47 -10.44
CA LYS A 17 -9.56 -12.79 -10.30
C LYS A 17 -10.34 -12.42 -11.57
N SER A 18 -10.03 -11.30 -12.21
CA SER A 18 -10.67 -10.90 -13.47
C SER A 18 -10.34 -11.83 -14.64
N SER A 19 -9.15 -12.44 -14.64
CA SER A 19 -8.71 -13.38 -15.68
C SER A 19 -9.06 -14.86 -15.38
N ALA A 20 -9.63 -15.14 -14.21
CA ALA A 20 -9.82 -16.50 -13.74
C ALA A 20 -11.04 -17.16 -14.40
N PRO A 21 -10.95 -18.46 -14.77
CA PRO A 21 -12.11 -19.24 -15.19
C PRO A 21 -13.20 -19.29 -14.12
N SER A 22 -14.46 -19.38 -14.55
CA SER A 22 -15.63 -19.41 -13.66
C SER A 22 -15.62 -20.54 -12.63
N GLU A 23 -14.98 -21.65 -12.96
CA GLU A 23 -14.82 -22.83 -12.10
C GLU A 23 -13.98 -22.53 -10.86
N LEU A 24 -13.11 -21.53 -10.93
CA LEU A 24 -12.29 -21.07 -9.81
C LEU A 24 -12.95 -19.95 -9.00
N ALA A 25 -14.13 -19.46 -9.40
CA ALA A 25 -14.82 -18.39 -8.69
C ALA A 25 -15.02 -18.67 -7.18
N PRO A 26 -15.43 -19.89 -6.76
CA PRO A 26 -15.57 -20.20 -5.32
C PRO A 26 -14.23 -20.12 -4.58
N LEU A 27 -13.14 -20.53 -5.22
CA LEU A 27 -11.79 -20.45 -4.64
C LEU A 27 -11.34 -18.99 -4.52
N MET A 28 -11.53 -18.19 -5.56
CA MET A 28 -11.17 -16.77 -5.54
C MET A 28 -11.95 -16.03 -4.45
N GLU A 29 -13.25 -16.29 -4.32
CA GLU A 29 -14.08 -15.69 -3.27
C GLU A 29 -13.61 -16.10 -1.85
N TYR A 30 -13.27 -17.38 -1.65
CA TYR A 30 -12.70 -17.84 -0.39
C TYR A 30 -11.37 -17.14 -0.07
N MET A 31 -10.46 -17.06 -1.04
CA MET A 31 -9.15 -16.44 -0.88
C MET A 31 -9.28 -14.95 -0.56
N GLU A 32 -10.15 -14.25 -1.27
CA GLU A 32 -10.43 -12.85 -1.02
C GLU A 32 -10.90 -12.60 0.41
N ARG A 33 -11.94 -13.34 0.83
CA ARG A 33 -12.56 -13.16 2.15
C ARG A 33 -11.64 -13.52 3.31
N ASN A 34 -10.77 -14.52 3.14
CA ASN A 34 -10.03 -15.09 4.26
C ASN A 34 -8.53 -14.73 4.26
N ARG A 35 -7.93 -14.47 3.10
CA ARG A 35 -6.47 -14.35 2.93
C ARG A 35 -6.01 -13.00 2.38
N ILE A 36 -6.85 -12.33 1.57
CA ILE A 36 -6.49 -11.05 0.95
C ILE A 36 -7.10 -9.88 1.72
N ARG A 37 -8.40 -9.92 1.98
CA ARG A 37 -9.19 -8.84 2.62
C ARG A 37 -9.80 -9.27 3.96
N GLY A 38 -9.35 -10.41 4.50
CA GLY A 38 -9.85 -10.95 5.77
C GLY A 38 -9.31 -10.20 6.99
N LYS A 39 -10.04 -10.26 8.10
CA LYS A 39 -9.68 -9.55 9.35
C LYS A 39 -8.48 -10.15 10.09
N PHE A 40 -8.31 -11.47 10.04
CA PHE A 40 -7.36 -12.19 10.90
C PHE A 40 -6.08 -12.64 10.20
N TRP A 41 -6.11 -12.79 8.88
CA TRP A 41 -4.98 -13.32 8.10
C TRP A 41 -4.81 -12.51 6.82
N THR A 42 -4.22 -11.34 6.96
CA THR A 42 -3.95 -10.38 5.89
C THR A 42 -2.64 -10.68 5.17
N PRO A 43 -2.42 -10.16 3.96
CA PRO A 43 -1.15 -10.29 3.23
C PRO A 43 0.10 -9.95 4.06
N ASP A 44 0.01 -9.03 5.01
CA ASP A 44 1.12 -8.71 5.92
C ASP A 44 1.53 -9.89 6.82
N ASN A 45 0.61 -10.79 7.13
CA ASN A 45 0.86 -11.93 8.01
C ASN A 45 1.55 -13.10 7.30
N TRP A 46 1.46 -13.18 5.96
CA TRP A 46 1.93 -14.34 5.21
C TRP A 46 2.77 -14.00 3.98
N SER A 47 2.92 -12.73 3.63
CA SER A 47 3.88 -12.33 2.61
C SER A 47 5.29 -12.74 3.03
N CYS A 48 6.00 -13.41 2.13
CA CYS A 48 7.39 -13.79 2.33
C CYS A 48 8.37 -12.68 1.90
N PHE A 49 7.87 -11.49 1.58
CA PHE A 49 8.71 -10.37 1.17
C PHE A 49 9.59 -9.90 2.32
N ASN A 50 10.89 -9.71 2.05
CA ASN A 50 11.88 -9.41 3.07
C ASN A 50 12.00 -10.50 4.16
N VAL A 51 11.57 -11.72 3.87
CA VAL A 51 11.71 -12.88 4.76
C VAL A 51 12.75 -13.85 4.21
N LEU A 52 13.45 -14.54 5.11
CA LEU A 52 14.48 -15.51 4.73
C LEU A 52 13.88 -16.68 3.95
N THR A 53 14.62 -17.16 2.96
CA THR A 53 14.17 -18.19 2.00
C THR A 53 13.80 -19.56 2.60
N ARG A 54 13.91 -19.78 3.93
CA ARG A 54 13.66 -21.09 4.59
C ARG A 54 12.65 -21.05 5.75
N THR A 55 11.61 -20.23 5.69
CA THR A 55 10.53 -20.21 6.70
C THR A 55 9.86 -21.57 6.93
N ASN A 56 9.76 -22.41 5.90
CA ASN A 56 9.22 -23.77 6.05
C ASN A 56 10.04 -24.63 7.02
N ASN A 57 11.38 -24.47 7.01
CA ASN A 57 12.25 -25.17 7.95
C ASN A 57 12.08 -24.68 9.40
N ASP A 58 11.65 -23.43 9.60
CA ASP A 58 11.39 -22.90 10.94
C ASP A 58 10.09 -23.49 11.50
N CYS A 59 9.04 -23.61 10.69
CA CYS A 59 7.79 -24.29 11.06
C CYS A 59 8.02 -25.79 11.32
N GLU A 60 8.71 -26.49 10.42
CA GLU A 60 9.09 -27.90 10.59
C GLU A 60 9.99 -28.09 11.81
N GLY A 61 10.95 -27.20 12.03
CA GLY A 61 11.84 -27.20 13.18
C GLY A 61 11.09 -27.01 14.49
N MET A 62 10.14 -26.07 14.53
CA MET A 62 9.26 -25.85 15.68
C MET A 62 8.42 -27.10 15.97
N HIS A 63 7.78 -27.69 14.96
CA HIS A 63 7.06 -28.95 15.13
C HIS A 63 7.95 -30.08 15.64
N HIS A 64 9.19 -30.17 15.15
CA HIS A 64 10.14 -31.18 15.62
C HIS A 64 10.53 -30.95 17.09
N GLN A 65 10.76 -29.71 17.50
CA GLN A 65 11.02 -29.34 18.90
C GLN A 65 9.84 -29.68 19.80
N TRP A 66 8.61 -29.43 19.35
CA TRP A 66 7.40 -29.79 20.11
C TRP A 66 7.29 -31.31 20.30
N ASN A 67 7.49 -32.07 19.23
CA ASN A 67 7.48 -33.53 19.29
C ASN A 67 8.58 -34.07 20.23
N LYS A 68 9.76 -33.46 20.23
CA LYS A 68 10.86 -33.81 21.14
C LYS A 68 10.50 -33.53 22.61
N LEU A 69 9.95 -32.35 22.89
CA LEU A 69 9.54 -31.97 24.24
C LEU A 69 8.36 -32.81 24.75
N ALA A 70 7.51 -33.27 23.85
CA ALA A 70 6.37 -34.11 24.18
C ALA A 70 6.65 -35.61 24.26
N GLY A 71 7.86 -36.04 23.87
CA GLY A 71 8.28 -37.43 23.87
C GLY A 71 7.73 -38.29 22.72
N GLY A 72 7.36 -37.69 21.57
CA GLY A 72 6.98 -38.43 20.37
C GLY A 72 5.98 -37.75 19.44
N SER A 73 5.74 -38.38 18.29
CA SER A 73 4.83 -37.93 17.23
C SER A 73 3.37 -38.35 17.48
N ASN A 74 2.71 -37.79 18.50
CA ASN A 74 1.24 -37.86 18.71
C ASN A 74 0.83 -36.90 19.84
N LEU A 75 0.95 -35.59 19.58
CA LEU A 75 0.77 -34.57 20.60
C LEU A 75 -0.72 -34.36 20.93
N LYS A 76 -1.19 -35.01 22.00
CA LYS A 76 -2.54 -34.74 22.55
C LYS A 76 -2.60 -33.30 23.07
N PHE A 77 -3.78 -32.68 22.99
CA PHE A 77 -3.97 -31.27 23.34
C PHE A 77 -3.43 -30.89 24.73
N TYR A 78 -3.69 -31.70 25.77
CA TYR A 78 -3.17 -31.43 27.12
C TYR A 78 -1.63 -31.46 27.21
N LYS A 79 -0.95 -32.28 26.39
CA LYS A 79 0.51 -32.28 26.30
C LYS A 79 0.99 -31.04 25.54
N MET A 80 0.27 -30.66 24.49
CA MET A 80 0.56 -29.45 23.71
C MET A 80 0.54 -28.21 24.60
N THR A 81 -0.48 -28.04 25.45
CA THR A 81 -0.57 -26.86 26.33
C THR A 81 0.60 -26.80 27.32
N MET A 82 1.06 -27.93 27.86
CA MET A 82 2.25 -27.99 28.72
C MET A 82 3.54 -27.63 27.96
N VAL A 83 3.72 -28.17 26.75
CA VAL A 83 4.88 -27.86 25.90
C VAL A 83 4.90 -26.37 25.51
N LEU A 84 3.76 -25.83 25.10
CA LEU A 84 3.62 -24.41 24.74
C LEU A 84 3.94 -23.50 25.92
N ARG A 85 3.46 -23.84 27.12
CA ARG A 85 3.78 -23.09 28.34
C ARG A 85 5.28 -23.06 28.59
N LYS A 86 5.94 -24.22 28.54
CA LYS A 86 7.40 -24.32 28.74
C LYS A 86 8.17 -23.47 27.72
N LEU A 87 7.79 -23.56 26.44
CA LEU A 87 8.40 -22.76 25.40
C LEU A 87 8.21 -21.26 25.63
N ALA A 88 7.01 -20.84 26.05
CA ALA A 88 6.72 -19.44 26.36
C ALA A 88 7.58 -18.91 27.53
N GLU A 89 7.81 -19.73 28.57
CA GLU A 89 8.70 -19.39 29.69
C GLU A 89 10.16 -19.22 29.22
N GLU A 90 10.60 -19.99 28.23
CA GLU A 90 11.96 -19.92 27.66
C GLU A 90 12.17 -18.74 26.68
N VAL A 91 11.10 -18.09 26.19
CA VAL A 91 11.20 -16.97 25.23
C VAL A 91 11.94 -15.78 25.82
N SER A 92 11.68 -15.44 27.09
CA SER A 92 12.34 -14.33 27.80
C SER A 92 13.86 -14.52 27.85
N LEU A 93 14.30 -15.72 28.25
CA LEU A 93 15.71 -16.06 28.31
C LEU A 93 16.34 -16.05 26.92
N THR A 94 15.69 -16.67 25.94
CA THR A 94 16.17 -16.74 24.56
C THR A 94 16.31 -15.33 23.96
N SER A 95 15.33 -14.45 24.19
CA SER A 95 15.37 -13.05 23.76
C SER A 95 16.56 -12.32 24.38
N THR A 96 16.78 -12.47 25.68
CA THR A 96 17.93 -11.86 26.39
C THR A 96 19.26 -12.35 25.82
N LEU A 97 19.40 -13.65 25.58
CA LEU A 97 20.61 -14.25 25.01
C LEU A 97 20.86 -13.79 23.57
N LEU A 98 19.80 -13.58 22.76
CA LEU A 98 19.90 -13.00 21.43
C LEU A 98 20.34 -11.53 21.49
N CYS A 99 19.75 -10.73 22.37
CA CYS A 99 20.13 -9.33 22.57
C CYS A 99 21.59 -9.17 22.99
N HIS A 100 22.11 -10.12 23.77
CA HIS A 100 23.50 -10.13 24.21
C HIS A 100 24.44 -10.86 23.23
N ASP A 101 23.97 -11.19 22.01
CA ASP A 101 24.70 -11.93 20.97
C ASP A 101 25.35 -13.25 21.47
N LYS A 102 24.81 -13.84 22.55
CA LYS A 102 25.31 -15.09 23.15
C LYS A 102 24.86 -16.32 22.38
N ILE A 103 23.74 -16.21 21.69
CA ILE A 103 23.22 -17.25 20.82
C ILE A 103 22.91 -16.62 19.46
N ARG A 104 23.11 -17.38 18.40
CA ARG A 104 22.76 -16.98 17.04
C ARG A 104 22.30 -18.21 16.28
N ALA A 105 21.28 -18.04 15.43
CA ALA A 105 20.84 -19.12 14.55
C ALA A 105 22.00 -19.56 13.66
N HIS A 106 22.39 -20.84 13.77
CA HIS A 106 23.37 -21.40 12.87
C HIS A 106 22.81 -21.47 11.45
N ARG A 107 23.54 -20.92 10.49
CA ARG A 107 23.16 -20.94 9.07
C ARG A 107 24.38 -21.26 8.23
N LYS A 108 24.17 -22.09 7.20
CA LYS A 108 25.21 -22.40 6.22
C LYS A 108 25.60 -21.13 5.45
N LYS A 109 26.90 -20.96 5.17
CA LYS A 109 27.44 -19.80 4.44
C LYS A 109 26.72 -19.57 3.11
N ASP A 110 26.46 -20.62 2.33
CA ASP A 110 25.72 -20.52 1.06
C ASP A 110 24.31 -19.97 1.24
N THR A 111 23.65 -20.33 2.35
CA THR A 111 22.30 -19.81 2.67
C THR A 111 22.36 -18.34 3.07
N GLN A 112 23.39 -17.95 3.82
CA GLN A 112 23.62 -16.54 4.17
C GLN A 112 23.87 -15.71 2.92
N LEU A 113 24.71 -16.18 2.00
CA LEU A 113 25.01 -15.51 0.73
C LEU A 113 23.77 -15.37 -0.16
N LYS A 114 22.98 -16.44 -0.33
CA LYS A 114 21.74 -16.38 -1.11
C LYS A 114 20.75 -15.37 -0.52
N ASN A 115 20.58 -15.38 0.80
CA ASN A 115 19.70 -14.43 1.47
C ASN A 115 20.24 -12.99 1.37
N SER A 116 21.55 -12.76 1.47
CA SER A 116 22.10 -11.41 1.35
C SER A 116 21.89 -10.84 -0.05
N ILE A 117 22.11 -11.64 -1.09
CA ILE A 117 21.81 -11.25 -2.48
C ILE A 117 20.32 -10.95 -2.65
N LEU A 118 19.45 -11.82 -2.11
CA LEU A 118 18.00 -11.63 -2.17
C LEU A 118 17.56 -10.33 -1.48
N PHE A 119 18.10 -10.05 -0.29
CA PHE A 119 17.82 -8.80 0.44
C PHE A 119 18.30 -7.56 -0.33
N GLN A 120 19.47 -7.62 -0.96
CA GLN A 120 19.94 -6.52 -1.81
C GLN A 120 19.03 -6.29 -3.02
N LEU A 121 18.55 -7.36 -3.65
CA LEU A 121 17.60 -7.26 -4.76
C LEU A 121 16.26 -6.68 -4.30
N TRP A 122 15.77 -7.08 -3.13
CA TRP A 122 14.54 -6.54 -2.55
C TRP A 122 14.65 -5.08 -2.11
N ALA A 123 15.80 -4.66 -1.58
CA ALA A 123 16.06 -3.26 -1.26
C ALA A 123 15.98 -2.40 -2.53
N ARG A 124 16.71 -2.80 -3.59
CA ARG A 124 16.64 -2.11 -4.90
C ARG A 124 15.23 -2.10 -5.49
N TYR A 125 14.46 -3.16 -5.28
CA TYR A 125 13.07 -3.21 -5.74
C TYR A 125 12.19 -2.19 -4.99
N GLN A 126 12.32 -2.10 -3.66
CA GLN A 126 11.61 -1.12 -2.86
C GLN A 126 11.98 0.31 -3.25
N ASP A 127 13.27 0.63 -3.34
CA ASP A 127 13.73 1.97 -3.75
C ASP A 127 13.12 2.36 -5.11
N ASN A 128 13.08 1.42 -6.06
CA ASN A 128 12.48 1.66 -7.37
C ASN A 128 10.96 1.85 -7.32
N GLU A 129 10.25 1.16 -6.44
CA GLU A 129 8.81 1.35 -6.24
C GLU A 129 8.51 2.70 -5.55
N GLU A 130 9.31 3.09 -4.57
CA GLU A 130 9.22 4.39 -3.88
C GLU A 130 9.47 5.53 -4.87
N ASN A 131 10.54 5.44 -5.66
CA ASN A 131 10.85 6.41 -6.71
C ASN A 131 9.74 6.53 -7.76
N ARG A 132 9.08 5.42 -8.13
CA ARG A 132 7.93 5.44 -9.06
C ARG A 132 6.72 6.13 -8.46
N THR A 133 6.45 5.88 -7.17
CA THR A 133 5.32 6.47 -6.46
C THR A 133 5.51 7.98 -6.32
N GLN A 134 6.70 8.42 -5.89
CA GLN A 134 7.04 9.86 -5.80
C GLN A 134 6.92 10.57 -7.15
N LYS A 135 7.31 9.89 -8.23
CA LYS A 135 7.19 10.47 -9.58
C LYS A 135 5.72 10.64 -9.99
N GLN A 136 4.84 9.70 -9.65
CA GLN A 136 3.41 9.80 -9.91
C GLN A 136 2.77 10.94 -9.10
N GLU A 137 3.12 11.04 -7.81
CA GLU A 137 2.64 12.13 -6.94
C GLU A 137 3.07 13.51 -7.46
N GLN A 138 4.33 13.65 -7.91
CA GLN A 138 4.81 14.90 -8.51
C GLN A 138 4.16 15.22 -9.86
N GLU A 139 3.79 14.21 -10.64
CA GLU A 139 3.06 14.40 -11.91
C GLU A 139 1.61 14.82 -11.63
N GLU A 140 0.95 14.25 -10.63
CA GLU A 140 -0.40 14.61 -10.18
C GLU A 140 -0.46 16.04 -9.59
N GLU A 141 0.49 16.41 -8.70
CA GLU A 141 0.59 17.78 -8.15
C GLU A 141 0.82 18.82 -9.27
N GLN A 142 1.68 18.50 -10.24
CA GLN A 142 1.92 19.38 -11.40
C GLN A 142 0.73 19.45 -12.36
N GLU A 143 -0.17 18.48 -12.36
CA GLU A 143 -1.40 18.49 -13.15
C GLU A 143 -2.48 19.32 -12.44
N GLU A 144 -2.63 19.17 -11.13
CA GLU A 144 -3.53 19.96 -10.28
C GLU A 144 -3.15 21.46 -10.28
N GLU A 145 -1.86 21.79 -10.13
CA GLU A 145 -1.39 23.19 -10.29
C GLU A 145 -1.66 23.75 -11.69
N ARG A 146 -1.62 22.89 -12.73
CA ARG A 146 -1.94 23.30 -14.10
C ARG A 146 -3.43 23.57 -14.27
N GLU A 147 -4.28 22.74 -13.68
CA GLU A 147 -5.74 22.93 -13.71
C GLU A 147 -6.16 24.18 -12.94
N GLU A 148 -5.55 24.47 -11.78
CA GLU A 148 -5.79 25.70 -11.01
C GLU A 148 -5.33 26.97 -11.76
N ASP A 149 -4.20 26.92 -12.47
CA ASP A 149 -3.73 28.03 -13.30
C ASP A 149 -4.63 28.25 -14.53
N VAL A 150 -5.16 27.18 -15.13
CA VAL A 150 -6.13 27.26 -16.23
C VAL A 150 -7.45 27.87 -15.76
N ASP A 151 -8.00 27.45 -14.62
CA ASP A 151 -9.23 28.02 -14.05
C ASP A 151 -9.03 29.49 -13.66
N SER A 152 -7.89 29.82 -13.04
CA SER A 152 -7.52 31.21 -12.70
C SER A 152 -7.45 32.12 -13.94
N LYS A 153 -6.85 31.64 -15.03
CA LYS A 153 -6.80 32.37 -16.32
C LYS A 153 -8.17 32.51 -16.96
N GLN A 154 -9.03 31.51 -16.84
CA GLN A 154 -10.40 31.56 -17.33
C GLN A 154 -11.23 32.60 -16.57
N TRP A 155 -11.14 32.64 -15.23
CA TRP A 155 -11.77 33.66 -14.39
C TRP A 155 -11.32 35.08 -14.71
N VAL A 156 -10.03 35.30 -14.98
CA VAL A 156 -9.50 36.61 -15.39
C VAL A 156 -10.08 37.04 -16.74
N ASN A 157 -10.22 36.12 -17.69
CA ASN A 157 -10.84 36.42 -18.99
C ASN A 157 -12.32 36.78 -18.86
N VAL A 158 -13.09 36.06 -18.03
CA VAL A 158 -14.50 36.38 -17.75
C VAL A 158 -14.66 37.79 -17.16
N LYS A 159 -13.82 38.14 -16.17
CA LYS A 159 -13.83 39.51 -15.59
C LYS A 159 -13.43 40.58 -16.59
N LYS A 160 -12.60 40.25 -17.59
CA LYS A 160 -12.17 41.18 -18.64
C LYS A 160 -13.30 41.40 -19.65
N THR A 161 -14.04 40.36 -20.04
CA THR A 161 -15.24 40.48 -20.88
C THR A 161 -16.34 41.27 -20.19
N ASP A 162 -16.55 41.07 -18.89
CA ASP A 162 -17.56 41.82 -18.12
C ASP A 162 -17.20 43.31 -18.02
N ARG A 163 -15.91 43.65 -17.80
CA ARG A 163 -15.47 45.07 -17.82
C ARG A 163 -15.65 45.73 -19.18
N ILE A 164 -15.36 45.02 -20.27
CA ILE A 164 -15.55 45.54 -21.63
C ILE A 164 -17.05 45.80 -21.90
N ALA A 165 -17.95 44.96 -21.39
CA ALA A 165 -19.40 45.17 -21.49
C ALA A 165 -19.87 46.40 -20.69
N VAL A 166 -19.30 46.64 -19.49
CA VAL A 166 -19.63 47.80 -18.65
C VAL A 166 -19.06 49.11 -19.22
N ASP A 167 -17.85 49.09 -19.79
CA ASP A 167 -17.25 50.25 -20.45
C ASP A 167 -17.94 50.57 -21.79
N GLY A 168 -18.36 49.55 -22.54
CA GLY A 168 -19.17 49.70 -23.75
C GLY A 168 -20.56 50.28 -23.45
N ALA A 169 -21.19 49.90 -22.34
CA ALA A 169 -22.45 50.49 -21.89
C ALA A 169 -22.28 51.95 -21.42
N SER A 170 -21.13 52.29 -20.81
CA SER A 170 -20.83 53.68 -20.39
C SER A 170 -20.57 54.62 -21.58
N GLN A 171 -20.07 54.12 -22.71
CA GLN A 171 -19.94 54.90 -23.95
C GLN A 171 -21.29 55.15 -24.65
N ILE A 172 -22.29 54.29 -24.45
CA ILE A 172 -23.64 54.51 -25.01
C ILE A 172 -24.44 55.52 -24.16
N ILE A 173 -24.22 55.57 -22.85
CA ILE A 173 -24.91 56.52 -21.94
C ILE A 173 -24.44 57.97 -22.12
N THR A 174 -23.27 58.22 -22.71
CA THR A 174 -22.76 59.58 -23.01
C THR A 174 -23.23 60.14 -24.36
N MET A 175 -24.00 59.38 -25.15
CA MET A 175 -24.60 59.82 -26.42
C MET A 175 -26.14 59.94 -26.38
N LEU A 176 -26.74 60.03 -25.20
CA LEU A 176 -28.16 60.34 -25.06
C LEU A 176 -28.36 61.88 -25.00
N PRO A 177 -29.19 62.48 -25.86
CA PRO A 177 -29.48 63.90 -25.80
C PRO A 177 -30.24 64.25 -24.52
N ASP A 178 -29.89 65.40 -23.93
CA ASP A 178 -30.51 65.98 -22.74
C ASP A 178 -32.00 66.26 -23.01
N TYR A 179 -32.87 65.40 -22.48
CA TYR A 179 -34.32 65.52 -22.55
C TYR A 179 -34.81 66.48 -21.44
N THR A 180 -34.40 67.73 -21.49
CA THR A 180 -34.92 68.81 -20.62
C THR A 180 -35.52 69.99 -21.40
N GLN A 181 -35.71 69.86 -22.71
CA GLN A 181 -36.46 70.82 -23.52
C GLN A 181 -37.60 70.09 -24.24
N TRP A 182 -38.78 70.00 -23.63
CA TRP A 182 -40.09 69.89 -24.28
C TRP A 182 -41.20 69.90 -23.20
N VAL A 183 -41.35 71.04 -22.53
CA VAL A 183 -42.60 71.51 -21.92
C VAL A 183 -42.60 73.03 -22.16
N ASP A 184 -43.71 73.58 -22.64
CA ASP A 184 -43.96 74.96 -23.15
C ASP A 184 -43.73 75.08 -24.67
N GLU A 185 -44.68 75.40 -25.57
CA GLU A 185 -45.99 76.07 -25.60
C GLU A 185 -46.80 75.53 -26.81
N ARG A 186 -48.14 75.37 -26.72
CA ARG A 186 -49.16 76.18 -27.43
C ARG A 186 -48.85 76.64 -28.86
#